data_AF-A0A916PVG0-F1
#
_entry.id   AF-A0A916PVG0-F1
#
_cell.length_a   1.000
_cell.length_b   1.000
_cell.length_c   1.000
_cell.angle_alpha   90.00
_cell.angle_beta   90.00
_cell.angle_gamma   90.00
#
_symmetry.space_group_name_H-M   'P 1'
#
loop_
_entity.id
_entity.type
_entity.pdbx_description
1 polymer ?
#
loop_
_entity_poly.entity_id
_entity_poly.type
_entity_poly.pdbx_seq_one_letter_code
_entity_poly.pdbx_strand_id
1 'polypeptide(L)'
;MIVTERSLLDSLQAYVNRFETPNSREDLLAIASSILTFQQKQGSIAIVPNQAEALIQQVVDKFKAETGASVIEATTDSLVQEVKQWRQSLENQVLNTLNAYAQKAQPEKLLNLLPDTILSILPLVESTQLRKSEAKYLIQQIKSKFNLTNALAQVIDPKSLANAEKLVQLLKFENLEQLLQDSLLGNQDLINHTLENVTESLVENELTKILGSDAVNLDIDLDAQQLMIKQVTLKLNVMQSSALPLKSNEEISAQMDDEIERFKSSRPIPFRLF
;
A
#
# COMPACT_ATOMS: atom_id res chain seq x y z
N MET A 1 15.03 11.45 -18.73
CA MET A 1 13.99 11.44 -19.78
C MET A 1 12.68 11.84 -19.10
N ILE A 2 11.81 12.65 -19.70
CA ILE A 2 10.51 13.00 -19.09
C ILE A 2 9.52 11.92 -19.47
N VAL A 3 8.84 11.27 -18.51
CA VAL A 3 7.69 10.43 -18.86
C VAL A 3 6.58 11.35 -19.32
N THR A 4 6.17 11.14 -20.56
CA THR A 4 4.97 11.76 -21.10
C THR A 4 3.81 10.79 -20.95
N GLU A 5 2.60 11.34 -20.89
CA GLU A 5 1.36 10.57 -20.96
C GLU A 5 1.37 9.56 -22.10
N ARG A 6 1.85 9.98 -23.29
CA ARG A 6 1.95 9.10 -24.46
C ARG A 6 2.92 7.94 -24.23
N SER A 7 4.13 8.21 -23.72
CA SER A 7 5.12 7.16 -23.47
C SER A 7 4.65 6.13 -22.43
N LEU A 8 3.91 6.56 -21.41
CA LEU A 8 3.34 5.66 -20.40
C LEU A 8 2.17 4.86 -20.98
N LEU A 9 1.31 5.48 -21.81
CA LEU A 9 0.23 4.79 -22.51
C LEU A 9 0.76 3.72 -23.47
N ASP A 10 1.77 4.03 -24.28
CA ASP A 10 2.39 3.07 -25.19
C ASP A 10 3.04 1.90 -24.40
N SER A 11 3.68 2.19 -23.26
CA SER A 11 4.23 1.17 -22.36
C SER A 11 3.14 0.30 -21.72
N LEU A 12 2.04 0.89 -21.28
CA LEU A 12 0.90 0.16 -20.72
C LEU A 12 0.27 -0.76 -21.77
N GLN A 13 0.07 -0.28 -22.99
CA GLN A 13 -0.41 -1.08 -24.12
C GLN A 13 0.53 -2.23 -24.45
N ALA A 14 1.83 -1.96 -24.57
CA ALA A 14 2.83 -3.00 -24.81
C ALA A 14 2.83 -4.07 -23.72
N TYR A 15 2.75 -3.67 -22.44
CA TYR A 15 2.73 -4.59 -21.31
C TYR A 15 1.48 -5.49 -21.35
N VAL A 16 0.29 -4.90 -21.51
CA VAL A 16 -0.98 -5.63 -21.55
C VAL A 16 -1.02 -6.59 -22.74
N ASN A 17 -0.64 -6.14 -23.93
CA ASN A 17 -0.64 -6.97 -25.13
C ASN A 17 0.28 -8.20 -25.01
N ARG A 18 1.35 -8.09 -24.21
CA ARG A 18 2.38 -9.13 -24.13
C ARG A 18 2.21 -10.09 -22.96
N PHE A 19 1.78 -9.61 -21.79
CA PHE A 19 1.91 -10.38 -20.55
C PHE A 19 0.60 -10.68 -19.84
N GLU A 20 -0.37 -9.76 -19.87
CA GLU A 20 -1.51 -9.80 -18.95
C GLU A 20 -2.76 -9.24 -19.63
N THR A 21 -3.89 -9.94 -19.52
CA THR A 21 -5.20 -9.38 -19.83
C THR A 21 -5.80 -8.82 -18.54
N PRO A 22 -5.83 -7.48 -18.33
CA PRO A 22 -6.34 -6.89 -17.11
C PRO A 22 -7.85 -7.10 -17.00
N ASN A 23 -8.32 -7.50 -15.82
CA ASN A 23 -9.74 -7.80 -15.57
C ASN A 23 -10.49 -6.60 -14.98
N SER A 24 -9.77 -5.55 -14.58
CA SER A 24 -10.30 -4.41 -13.87
C SER A 24 -9.54 -3.12 -14.17
N ARG A 25 -10.11 -1.97 -13.78
CA ARG A 25 -9.39 -0.68 -13.85
C ARG A 25 -8.20 -0.69 -12.90
N GLU A 26 -8.35 -1.33 -11.75
CA GLU A 26 -7.36 -1.45 -10.69
C GLU A 26 -6.11 -2.19 -11.17
N ASP A 27 -6.27 -3.23 -11.99
CA ASP A 27 -5.15 -3.92 -12.64
C ASP A 27 -4.36 -2.99 -13.55
N LEU A 28 -5.06 -2.19 -14.38
CA LEU A 28 -4.43 -1.20 -15.25
C LEU A 28 -3.68 -0.13 -14.46
N LEU A 29 -4.28 0.37 -13.38
CA LEU A 29 -3.64 1.33 -12.47
C LEU A 29 -2.37 0.73 -11.84
N ALA A 30 -2.41 -0.52 -11.41
CA ALA A 30 -1.26 -1.20 -10.82
C ALA A 30 -0.13 -1.42 -11.83
N ILE A 31 -0.44 -1.78 -13.08
CA ILE A 31 0.55 -1.94 -14.15
C ILE A 31 1.19 -0.60 -14.48
N ALA A 32 0.40 0.44 -14.75
CA ALA A 32 0.90 1.79 -15.05
C ALA A 32 1.77 2.34 -13.90
N SER A 33 1.35 2.09 -12.65
CA SER A 33 2.12 2.45 -11.47
C SER A 33 3.45 1.71 -11.42
N SER A 34 3.45 0.40 -11.68
CA SER A 34 4.68 -0.41 -11.69
C SER A 34 5.67 0.09 -12.74
N ILE A 35 5.20 0.48 -13.93
CA ILE A 35 6.05 1.05 -14.98
C ILE A 35 6.71 2.35 -14.49
N LEU A 36 5.94 3.28 -13.93
CA LEU A 36 6.48 4.54 -13.41
C LEU A 36 7.43 4.33 -12.22
N THR A 37 7.08 3.45 -11.27
CA THR A 37 7.92 3.12 -10.11
C THR A 37 9.26 2.57 -10.58
N PHE A 38 9.23 1.66 -11.55
CA PHE A 38 10.44 1.07 -12.11
C PHE A 38 11.32 2.10 -12.83
N GLN A 39 10.73 3.00 -13.61
CA GLN A 39 11.48 4.08 -14.28
C GLN A 39 12.09 5.07 -13.26
N GLN A 40 11.40 5.39 -12.16
CA GLN A 40 11.96 6.20 -11.08
C GLN A 40 13.14 5.50 -10.41
N LYS A 41 12.99 4.20 -10.12
CA LYS A 41 14.05 3.37 -9.53
C LYS A 41 15.32 3.36 -10.38
N GLN A 42 15.19 3.33 -11.70
CA GLN A 42 16.32 3.41 -12.62
C GLN A 42 16.96 4.81 -12.70
N GLY A 43 16.41 5.82 -12.02
CA GLY A 43 16.83 7.21 -12.15
C GLY A 43 16.49 7.82 -13.51
N SER A 44 15.71 7.12 -14.32
CA SER A 44 15.33 7.56 -15.67
C SER A 44 14.47 8.82 -15.62
N ILE A 45 13.66 8.94 -14.55
CA ILE A 45 12.67 10.01 -14.34
C ILE A 45 12.67 10.49 -12.88
N ALA A 46 12.34 11.76 -12.67
CA ALA A 46 11.98 12.31 -11.37
C ALA A 46 10.59 12.94 -11.50
N ILE A 47 9.61 12.38 -10.81
CA ILE A 47 8.22 12.86 -10.81
C ILE A 47 7.72 12.91 -9.37
N VAL A 48 7.08 14.01 -9.01
CA VAL A 48 6.50 14.22 -7.68
C VAL A 48 5.28 13.29 -7.50
N PRO A 49 5.04 12.71 -6.32
CA PRO A 49 3.98 11.71 -6.11
C PRO A 49 2.61 12.10 -6.68
N ASN A 50 2.12 13.32 -6.40
CA ASN A 50 0.80 13.77 -6.84
C ASN A 50 0.68 13.88 -8.37
N GLN A 51 1.75 14.31 -9.04
CA GLN A 51 1.79 14.35 -10.51
C GLN A 51 1.78 12.94 -11.11
N ALA A 52 2.45 11.99 -10.45
CA ALA A 52 2.46 10.61 -10.90
C ALA A 52 1.07 9.98 -10.82
N GLU A 53 0.33 10.16 -9.72
CA GLU A 53 -1.02 9.61 -9.56
C GLU A 53 -1.99 10.21 -10.60
N ALA A 54 -1.96 11.53 -10.81
CA ALA A 54 -2.79 12.17 -11.83
C ALA A 54 -2.47 11.64 -13.25
N LEU A 55 -1.19 11.49 -13.58
CA LEU A 55 -0.73 10.95 -14.86
C LEU A 55 -1.20 9.50 -15.07
N ILE A 56 -1.11 8.66 -14.04
CA ILE A 56 -1.55 7.27 -14.08
C ILE A 56 -3.05 7.19 -14.36
N GLN A 57 -3.86 8.00 -13.69
CA GLN A 57 -5.31 8.03 -13.91
C GLN A 57 -5.64 8.44 -15.35
N GLN A 58 -5.02 9.51 -15.84
CA GLN A 58 -5.21 9.98 -17.23
C GLN A 58 -4.85 8.91 -18.26
N VAL A 59 -3.73 8.22 -18.08
CA VAL A 59 -3.30 7.15 -18.99
C VAL A 59 -4.27 5.97 -18.97
N VAL A 60 -4.75 5.55 -17.80
CA VAL A 60 -5.72 4.45 -17.71
C VAL A 60 -7.09 4.84 -18.30
N ASP A 61 -7.49 6.11 -18.19
CA ASP A 61 -8.69 6.62 -18.86
C ASP A 61 -8.56 6.58 -20.39
N LYS A 62 -7.41 7.02 -20.93
CA LYS A 62 -7.13 6.96 -22.37
C LYS A 62 -6.95 5.54 -22.90
N PHE A 63 -6.36 4.64 -22.13
CA PHE A 63 -6.21 3.23 -22.50
C PHE A 63 -7.55 2.58 -22.88
N LYS A 64 -8.63 2.91 -22.17
CA LYS A 64 -9.97 2.41 -22.49
C LYS A 64 -10.54 2.97 -23.79
N ALA A 65 -10.15 4.18 -24.18
CA ALA A 65 -10.63 4.85 -25.38
C ALA A 65 -9.81 4.50 -26.64
N GLU A 66 -8.52 4.19 -26.48
CA GLU A 66 -7.59 3.91 -27.57
C GLU A 66 -7.21 2.42 -27.61
N THR A 67 -8.16 1.55 -28.00
CA THR A 67 -7.90 0.14 -28.30
C THR A 67 -7.46 -0.03 -29.75
N GLY A 68 -6.23 0.40 -30.06
CA GLY A 68 -5.62 0.26 -31.38
C GLY A 68 -4.21 -0.32 -31.29
N ALA A 69 -3.80 -1.10 -32.31
CA ALA A 69 -2.45 -1.65 -32.40
C ALA A 69 -1.42 -0.51 -32.57
N SER A 70 -0.74 -0.15 -31.49
CA SER A 70 0.43 0.73 -31.54
C SER A 70 1.66 -0.06 -31.95
N VAL A 71 2.52 0.51 -32.79
CA VAL A 71 3.82 -0.08 -33.13
C VAL A 71 4.70 0.00 -31.89
N ILE A 72 4.97 -1.15 -31.26
CA ILE A 72 5.81 -1.20 -30.06
C ILE A 72 7.26 -0.98 -30.46
N GLU A 73 7.84 0.15 -30.06
CA GLU A 73 9.27 0.43 -30.21
C GLU A 73 10.11 -0.54 -29.35
N ALA A 74 11.32 -0.88 -29.81
CA ALA A 74 12.20 -1.84 -29.13
C ALA A 74 12.57 -1.40 -27.69
N THR A 75 12.68 -0.10 -27.44
CA THR A 75 12.91 0.50 -26.12
C THR A 75 11.74 0.25 -25.17
N THR A 76 10.52 0.46 -25.65
CA THR A 76 9.28 0.16 -24.91
C THR A 76 9.18 -1.33 -24.60
N ASP A 77 9.54 -2.18 -25.56
CA ASP A 77 9.53 -3.63 -25.37
C ASP A 77 10.51 -4.10 -24.28
N SER A 78 11.74 -3.58 -24.29
CA SER A 78 12.74 -3.86 -23.24
C SER A 78 12.24 -3.40 -21.87
N LEU A 79 11.69 -2.18 -21.79
CA LEU A 79 11.15 -1.63 -20.55
C LEU A 79 10.05 -2.54 -19.96
N VAL A 80 9.06 -2.95 -20.76
CA VAL A 80 7.95 -3.76 -20.22
C VAL A 80 8.39 -5.16 -19.79
N GLN A 81 9.41 -5.74 -20.45
CA GLN A 81 10.03 -6.99 -20.01
C GLN A 81 10.71 -6.83 -18.65
N GLU A 82 11.51 -5.77 -18.48
CA GLU A 82 12.19 -5.50 -17.22
C GLU A 82 11.20 -5.21 -16.08
N VAL A 83 10.14 -4.45 -16.35
CA VAL A 83 9.05 -4.21 -15.39
C VAL A 83 8.40 -5.54 -15.00
N LYS A 84 8.11 -6.43 -15.95
CA LYS A 84 7.52 -7.74 -15.64
C LYS A 84 8.43 -8.58 -14.72
N GLN A 85 9.72 -8.64 -15.04
CA GLN A 85 10.70 -9.38 -14.24
C GLN A 85 10.86 -8.78 -12.85
N TRP A 86 10.90 -7.44 -12.74
CA TRP A 86 10.98 -6.76 -11.46
C TRP A 86 9.74 -7.03 -10.60
N ARG A 87 8.52 -6.93 -11.15
CA ARG A 87 7.27 -7.26 -10.42
C ARG A 87 7.28 -8.69 -9.90
N GLN A 88 7.70 -9.66 -10.73
CA GLN A 88 7.81 -11.07 -10.33
C GLN A 88 8.87 -11.27 -9.25
N SER A 89 10.02 -10.61 -9.37
CA SER A 89 11.08 -10.67 -8.37
C SER A 89 10.62 -10.10 -7.03
N LEU A 90 9.92 -8.96 -7.05
CA LEU A 90 9.36 -8.33 -5.86
C LEU A 90 8.34 -9.25 -5.19
N GLU A 91 7.40 -9.80 -5.96
CA GLU A 91 6.41 -10.76 -5.45
C GLU A 91 7.06 -11.97 -4.78
N ASN A 92 8.05 -12.58 -5.44
CA ASN A 92 8.77 -13.72 -4.89
C ASN A 92 9.55 -13.37 -3.62
N GLN A 93 10.18 -12.19 -3.58
CA GLN A 93 10.92 -11.74 -2.39
C GLN A 93 9.99 -11.52 -1.19
N VAL A 94 8.81 -10.93 -1.41
CA VAL A 94 7.81 -10.76 -0.35
C VAL A 94 7.28 -12.12 0.09
N LEU A 95 6.91 -13.00 -0.84
CA LEU A 95 6.39 -14.33 -0.53
C LEU A 95 7.41 -15.18 0.25
N ASN A 96 8.68 -15.17 -0.15
CA ASN A 96 9.73 -15.90 0.55
C ASN A 96 9.99 -15.33 1.95
N THR A 97 9.99 -14.00 2.10
CA THR A 97 10.12 -13.35 3.42
C THR A 97 8.91 -13.67 4.31
N LEU A 98 7.70 -13.70 3.74
CA LEU A 98 6.48 -14.08 4.44
C LEU A 98 6.52 -15.55 4.89
N ASN A 99 7.01 -16.45 4.04
CA ASN A 99 7.18 -17.86 4.40
C ASN A 99 8.21 -18.03 5.51
N ALA A 100 9.33 -17.30 5.43
CA ALA A 100 10.35 -17.26 6.48
C ALA A 100 9.78 -16.72 7.81
N TYR A 101 8.95 -15.68 7.74
CA TYR A 101 8.27 -15.12 8.90
C TYR A 101 7.28 -16.12 9.51
N ALA A 102 6.51 -16.84 8.70
CA ALA A 102 5.58 -17.87 9.15
C ALA A 102 6.27 -19.00 9.94
N GLN A 103 7.51 -19.35 9.59
CA GLN A 103 8.30 -20.35 10.32
C GLN A 103 8.83 -19.83 11.67
N LYS A 104 9.01 -18.51 11.81
CA LYS A 104 9.54 -17.89 13.04
C LYS A 104 8.45 -17.38 13.99
N ALA A 105 7.33 -16.92 13.47
CA ALA A 105 6.24 -16.31 14.22
C ALA A 105 5.12 -17.31 14.55
N GLN A 106 4.22 -16.94 15.47
CA GLN A 106 3.00 -17.71 15.76
C GLN A 106 2.07 -17.71 14.53
N PRO A 107 1.84 -18.86 13.86
CA PRO A 107 1.15 -18.91 12.56
C PRO A 107 -0.28 -18.35 12.56
N GLU A 108 -0.98 -18.49 13.69
CA GLU A 108 -2.38 -18.04 13.85
C GLU A 108 -2.52 -16.52 13.78
N LYS A 109 -1.55 -15.78 14.34
CA LYS A 109 -1.55 -14.30 14.29
C LYS A 109 -1.26 -13.79 12.88
N LEU A 110 -0.43 -14.51 12.12
CA LEU A 110 -0.07 -14.15 10.75
C LEU A 110 -1.28 -14.17 9.80
N LEU A 111 -2.14 -15.18 9.89
CA LEU A 111 -3.28 -15.32 8.98
C LEU A 111 -4.28 -14.16 9.12
N ASN A 112 -4.48 -13.66 10.34
CA ASN A 112 -5.40 -12.55 10.61
C ASN A 112 -4.82 -11.20 10.17
N LEU A 113 -3.49 -11.07 10.12
CA LEU A 113 -2.78 -9.82 9.82
C LEU A 113 -2.04 -9.88 8.48
N LEU A 114 -2.47 -10.76 7.56
CA LEU A 114 -1.71 -11.03 6.34
C LEU A 114 -1.49 -9.79 5.45
N PRO A 115 -2.50 -8.94 5.16
CA PRO A 115 -2.27 -7.70 4.42
C PRO A 115 -1.28 -6.75 5.11
N ASP A 116 -1.40 -6.56 6.42
CA ASP A 116 -0.54 -5.67 7.19
C ASP A 116 0.88 -6.20 7.28
N THR A 117 1.03 -7.52 7.41
CA THR A 117 2.34 -8.18 7.39
C THR A 117 3.01 -8.00 6.03
N ILE A 118 2.26 -8.15 4.92
CA ILE A 118 2.78 -7.89 3.57
C ILE A 118 3.27 -6.44 3.46
N LEU A 119 2.47 -5.46 3.93
CA LEU A 119 2.86 -4.04 3.92
C LEU A 119 4.13 -3.78 4.74
N SER A 120 4.29 -4.45 5.88
CA SER A 120 5.51 -4.36 6.70
C SER A 120 6.73 -5.01 6.01
N ILE A 121 6.54 -6.04 5.18
CA ILE A 121 7.62 -6.68 4.45
C ILE A 121 8.13 -5.81 3.30
N LEU A 122 7.27 -5.05 2.62
CA LEU A 122 7.63 -4.34 1.39
C LEU A 122 8.88 -3.46 1.53
N PRO A 123 9.00 -2.60 2.57
CA PRO A 123 10.22 -1.79 2.76
C PRO A 123 11.50 -2.58 3.06
N LEU A 124 11.39 -3.85 3.48
CA LEU A 124 12.54 -4.74 3.73
C LEU A 124 13.10 -5.36 2.45
N VAL A 125 12.29 -5.48 1.41
CA VAL A 125 12.66 -6.14 0.14
C VAL A 125 12.81 -5.15 -1.01
N GLU A 126 12.17 -3.98 -0.92
CA GLU A 126 12.25 -2.92 -1.93
C GLU A 126 12.41 -1.56 -1.23
N SER A 127 13.48 -0.86 -1.59
CA SER A 127 13.78 0.46 -1.03
C SER A 127 13.00 1.58 -1.71
N THR A 128 12.51 1.33 -2.93
CA THR A 128 11.70 2.26 -3.70
C THR A 128 10.29 2.34 -3.12
N GLN A 129 9.77 3.55 -2.95
CA GLN A 129 8.41 3.74 -2.48
C GLN A 129 7.42 3.24 -3.53
N LEU A 130 6.70 2.16 -3.20
CA LEU A 130 5.64 1.63 -4.05
C LEU A 130 4.41 2.52 -4.00
N ARG A 131 3.70 2.59 -5.13
CA ARG A 131 2.42 3.31 -5.21
C ARG A 131 1.28 2.46 -4.66
N LYS A 132 0.18 3.13 -4.30
CA LYS A 132 -0.98 2.50 -3.66
C LYS A 132 -1.58 1.36 -4.49
N SER A 133 -1.87 1.60 -5.76
CA SER A 133 -2.50 0.60 -6.65
C SER A 133 -1.58 -0.62 -6.87
N GLU A 134 -0.28 -0.37 -7.00
CA GLU A 134 0.77 -1.39 -7.08
C GLU A 134 0.84 -2.24 -5.80
N ALA A 135 0.89 -1.61 -4.63
CA ALA A 135 0.91 -2.30 -3.34
C ALA A 135 -0.37 -3.13 -3.13
N LYS A 136 -1.55 -2.58 -3.45
CA LYS A 136 -2.83 -3.30 -3.35
C LYS A 136 -2.88 -4.53 -4.26
N TYR A 137 -2.44 -4.38 -5.51
CA TYR A 137 -2.35 -5.50 -6.44
C TYR A 137 -1.40 -6.58 -5.92
N LEU A 138 -0.22 -6.18 -5.44
CA LEU A 138 0.77 -7.11 -4.91
C LEU A 138 0.26 -7.87 -3.69
N ILE A 139 -0.44 -7.20 -2.77
CA ILE A 139 -1.13 -7.85 -1.64
C ILE A 139 -2.11 -8.91 -2.14
N GLN A 140 -2.93 -8.61 -3.14
CA GLN A 140 -3.88 -9.58 -3.69
C GLN A 140 -3.18 -10.80 -4.30
N GLN A 141 -2.12 -10.58 -5.07
CA GLN A 141 -1.34 -11.67 -5.68
C GLN A 141 -0.71 -12.57 -4.61
N ILE A 142 -0.03 -11.99 -3.62
CA ILE A 142 0.60 -12.74 -2.54
C ILE A 142 -0.44 -13.48 -1.72
N LYS A 143 -1.56 -12.85 -1.36
CA LYS A 143 -2.67 -13.52 -0.65
C LYS A 143 -3.20 -14.73 -1.40
N SER A 144 -3.25 -14.67 -2.73
CA SER A 144 -3.72 -15.78 -3.55
C SER A 144 -2.73 -16.96 -3.63
N LYS A 145 -1.43 -16.69 -3.46
CA LYS A 145 -0.35 -17.69 -3.53
C LYS A 145 0.12 -18.21 -2.18
N PHE A 146 -0.06 -17.43 -1.11
CA PHE A 146 0.39 -17.79 0.22
C PHE A 146 -0.37 -19.00 0.75
N ASN A 147 0.38 -20.01 1.18
CA ASN A 147 -0.15 -21.22 1.77
C ASN A 147 0.70 -21.57 2.99
N LEU A 148 0.09 -21.55 4.17
CA LEU A 148 0.81 -21.76 5.43
C LEU A 148 1.49 -23.14 5.50
N THR A 149 0.84 -24.20 5.03
CA THR A 149 1.41 -25.55 5.03
C THR A 149 2.67 -25.60 4.17
N ASN A 150 2.62 -25.02 2.97
CA ASN A 150 3.80 -24.93 2.09
C ASN A 150 4.89 -24.05 2.70
N ALA A 151 4.51 -22.93 3.31
CA ALA A 151 5.44 -22.01 3.96
C ALA A 151 6.22 -22.70 5.08
N LEU A 152 5.58 -23.54 5.90
CA LEU A 152 6.22 -24.27 7.00
C LEU A 152 7.12 -25.41 6.52
N ALA A 153 6.89 -25.95 5.32
CA ALA A 153 7.67 -27.06 4.74
C ALA A 153 8.83 -26.60 3.84
N GLN A 154 8.87 -25.32 3.45
CA GLN A 154 9.81 -24.80 2.47
C GLN A 154 11.21 -24.57 3.07
N VAL A 155 12.25 -24.86 2.29
CA VAL A 155 13.61 -24.42 2.61
C VAL A 155 13.74 -22.93 2.29
N ILE A 156 14.09 -22.14 3.30
CA ILE A 156 14.16 -20.68 3.22
C ILE A 156 15.60 -20.24 2.92
N ASP A 157 15.76 -19.32 1.98
CA ASP A 157 17.06 -18.74 1.67
C ASP A 157 17.54 -17.78 2.79
N PRO A 158 18.85 -17.58 2.96
CA PRO A 158 19.38 -16.76 4.06
C PRO A 158 18.91 -15.30 4.04
N LYS A 159 18.65 -14.72 2.86
CA LYS A 159 18.22 -13.31 2.74
C LYS A 159 16.78 -13.17 3.26
N SER A 160 15.89 -14.07 2.86
CA SER A 160 14.50 -14.09 3.34
C SER A 160 14.43 -14.35 4.85
N LEU A 161 15.30 -15.20 5.39
CA LEU A 161 15.42 -15.42 6.83
C LEU A 161 15.83 -14.14 7.58
N ALA A 162 16.87 -13.44 7.09
CA ALA A 162 17.33 -12.19 7.69
C ALA A 162 16.26 -11.10 7.65
N ASN A 163 15.51 -11.00 6.55
CA ASN A 163 14.39 -10.06 6.45
C ASN A 163 13.25 -10.42 7.42
N ALA A 164 12.93 -11.71 7.59
CA ALA A 164 11.95 -12.14 8.58
C ALA A 164 12.40 -11.84 10.03
N GLU A 165 13.69 -11.95 10.33
CA GLU A 165 14.25 -11.57 11.63
C GLU A 165 14.13 -10.06 11.89
N LYS A 166 14.45 -9.23 10.88
CA LYS A 166 14.23 -7.78 10.95
C LYS A 166 12.76 -7.44 11.19
N LEU A 167 11.85 -8.13 10.49
CA LEU A 167 10.42 -7.94 10.69
C LEU A 167 9.99 -8.27 12.13
N VAL A 168 10.45 -9.40 12.69
CA VAL A 168 10.18 -9.77 14.09
C VAL A 168 10.71 -8.71 15.06
N GLN A 169 11.87 -8.12 14.78
CA GLN A 169 12.43 -7.04 15.60
C GLN A 169 11.58 -5.77 15.51
N LEU A 170 11.16 -5.36 14.30
CA LEU A 170 10.33 -4.18 14.10
C LEU A 170 8.98 -4.29 14.80
N LEU A 171 8.36 -5.47 14.80
CA LEU A 171 7.10 -5.71 15.49
C LEU A 171 7.18 -5.56 17.01
N LYS A 172 8.39 -5.56 17.62
CA LYS A 172 8.53 -5.21 19.04
C LYS A 172 8.18 -3.74 19.32
N PHE A 173 8.18 -2.90 18.29
CA PHE A 173 7.85 -1.49 18.35
C PHE A 173 6.40 -1.21 17.90
N GLU A 174 5.51 -2.20 17.91
CA GLU A 174 4.09 -2.04 17.51
C GLU A 174 3.40 -0.88 18.24
N ASN A 175 3.68 -0.68 19.53
CA ASN A 175 3.14 0.45 20.29
C ASN A 175 3.63 1.82 19.76
N LEU A 176 4.91 1.90 19.35
CA LEU A 176 5.47 3.11 18.77
C LEU A 176 4.89 3.36 17.37
N GLU A 177 4.70 2.30 16.59
CA GLU A 177 4.01 2.38 15.31
C GLU A 177 2.59 2.93 15.48
N GLN A 178 1.82 2.42 16.44
CA GLN A 178 0.47 2.89 16.73
C GLN A 178 0.46 4.34 17.19
N LEU A 179 1.35 4.74 18.11
CA LEU A 179 1.46 6.14 18.55
C LEU A 179 1.79 7.08 17.39
N LEU A 180 2.67 6.66 16.47
CA LEU A 180 3.03 7.43 15.29
C LEU A 180 1.83 7.57 14.33
N GLN A 181 1.10 6.48 14.10
CA GLN A 181 -0.14 6.52 13.31
C GLN A 181 -1.19 7.45 13.95
N ASP A 182 -1.43 7.32 15.25
CA ASP A 182 -2.39 8.14 15.99
C ASP A 182 -2.01 9.63 15.96
N SER A 183 -0.72 9.95 16.11
CA SER A 183 -0.21 11.34 16.03
C SER A 183 -0.42 11.93 14.63
N LEU A 184 -0.13 11.15 13.58
CA LEU A 184 -0.33 11.57 12.19
C LEU A 184 -1.82 11.72 11.84
N LEU A 185 -2.67 10.80 12.29
CA LEU A 185 -4.11 10.87 12.05
C LEU A 185 -4.81 11.92 12.92
N GLY A 186 -4.29 12.23 14.11
CA GLY A 186 -4.81 13.26 15.01
C GLY A 186 -4.40 14.69 14.64
N ASN A 187 -3.46 14.85 13.71
CA ASN A 187 -3.01 16.17 13.27
C ASN A 187 -4.04 16.81 12.34
N GLN A 188 -4.79 17.79 12.88
CA GLN A 188 -5.84 18.51 12.16
C GLN A 188 -5.35 19.18 10.86
N ASP A 189 -4.07 19.58 10.78
CA ASP A 189 -3.52 20.17 9.57
C ASP A 189 -3.43 19.15 8.42
N LEU A 190 -3.24 17.86 8.73
CA LEU A 190 -3.25 16.75 7.75
C LEU A 190 -4.67 16.31 7.36
N ILE A 191 -5.66 16.55 8.22
CA ILE A 191 -7.07 16.30 7.92
C ILE A 191 -7.62 17.43 7.04
N ASN A 192 -7.22 18.67 7.31
CA ASN A 192 -7.71 19.87 6.62
C ASN A 192 -7.02 20.11 5.27
N HIS A 193 -5.74 19.76 5.15
CA HIS A 193 -5.05 19.68 3.87
C HIS A 193 -5.14 18.24 3.40
N THR A 194 -5.95 17.99 2.37
CA THR A 194 -6.09 16.68 1.71
C THR A 194 -4.74 16.22 1.16
N LEU A 195 -3.87 15.70 2.03
CA LEU A 195 -2.63 15.07 1.63
C LEU A 195 -3.06 13.75 1.00
N GLU A 196 -3.15 13.78 -0.33
CA GLU A 196 -3.39 12.59 -1.15
C GLU A 196 -2.34 11.50 -0.86
N ASN A 197 -1.17 11.88 -0.32
CA ASN A 197 -0.13 10.99 0.18
C ASN A 197 0.61 11.58 1.39
N VAL A 198 0.85 10.75 2.41
CA VAL A 198 1.82 10.95 3.49
C VAL A 198 3.25 10.78 2.93
N THR A 199 4.16 11.68 3.30
CA THR A 199 5.58 11.62 2.91
C THR A 199 6.45 11.07 4.03
N GLU A 200 7.58 10.43 3.68
CA GLU A 200 8.55 9.93 4.67
C GLU A 200 9.05 11.04 5.60
N SER A 201 9.28 12.24 5.09
CA SER A 201 9.73 13.40 5.89
C SER A 201 8.71 13.83 6.95
N LEU A 202 7.41 13.68 6.67
CA LEU A 202 6.35 13.99 7.61
C LEU A 202 6.33 12.96 8.74
N VAL A 203 6.44 11.68 8.39
CA VAL A 203 6.51 10.57 9.35
C VAL A 203 7.79 10.66 10.21
N GLU A 204 8.92 11.00 9.61
CA GLU A 204 10.20 11.23 10.30
C GLU A 204 10.10 12.36 11.33
N ASN A 205 9.47 13.47 10.97
CA ASN A 205 9.27 14.60 11.88
C ASN A 205 8.40 14.21 13.08
N GLU A 206 7.31 13.46 12.87
CA GLU A 206 6.46 13.00 13.97
C GLU A 206 7.17 11.95 14.84
N LEU A 207 7.89 11.01 14.23
CA LEU A 207 8.68 10.03 14.99
C LEU A 207 9.71 10.72 15.88
N THR A 208 10.40 11.74 15.36
CA THR A 208 11.38 12.53 16.12
C THR A 208 10.74 13.22 17.33
N LYS A 209 9.52 13.76 17.19
CA LYS A 209 8.79 14.36 18.32
C LYS A 209 8.43 13.33 19.39
N ILE A 210 7.97 12.15 18.98
CA ILE A 210 7.59 11.07 19.91
C ILE A 210 8.81 10.57 20.68
N LEU A 211 9.91 10.28 19.98
CA LEU A 211 11.16 9.82 20.59
C LEU A 211 11.85 10.89 21.46
N GLY A 212 11.67 12.17 21.12
CA GLY A 212 12.18 13.29 21.91
C GLY A 212 11.32 13.64 23.14
N SER A 213 10.18 12.96 23.34
CA SER A 213 9.33 13.17 24.51
C SER A 213 9.80 12.32 25.70
N ASP A 214 9.87 12.91 26.90
CA ASP A 214 10.29 12.23 28.13
C ASP A 214 9.41 11.01 28.50
N ALA A 215 8.27 10.84 27.83
CA ALA A 215 7.33 9.75 28.04
C ALA A 215 7.72 8.44 27.32
N VAL A 216 8.60 8.49 26.32
CA VAL A 216 8.95 7.33 25.47
C VAL A 216 10.45 7.09 25.51
N ASN A 217 10.91 6.27 26.45
CA ASN A 217 12.31 5.85 26.52
C ASN A 217 12.51 4.54 25.73
N LEU A 218 12.56 4.65 24.41
CA LEU A 218 12.79 3.52 23.49
C LEU A 218 14.18 3.65 22.85
N ASP A 219 15.04 2.68 23.11
CA ASP A 219 16.31 2.52 22.40
C ASP A 219 16.05 1.77 21.08
N ILE A 220 15.86 2.54 20.00
CA ILE A 220 15.66 2.04 18.65
C ILE A 220 16.80 2.51 17.75
N ASP A 221 17.47 1.57 17.09
CA ASP A 221 18.56 1.89 16.19
C ASP A 221 18.08 2.64 14.93
N LEU A 222 19.00 3.34 14.28
CA LEU A 222 18.69 4.20 13.13
C LEU A 222 18.11 3.42 11.94
N ASP A 223 18.56 2.18 11.72
CA ASP A 223 18.07 1.35 10.61
C ASP A 223 16.61 0.94 10.85
N ALA A 224 16.27 0.60 12.09
CA ALA A 224 14.91 0.30 12.51
C ALA A 224 13.98 1.52 12.44
N GLN A 225 14.47 2.71 12.80
CA GLN A 225 13.72 3.97 12.64
C GLN A 225 13.40 4.24 11.16
N GLN A 226 14.39 4.14 10.27
CA GLN A 226 14.19 4.34 8.83
C GLN A 226 13.20 3.34 8.24
N LEU A 227 13.28 2.07 8.64
CA LEU A 227 12.33 1.04 8.20
C LEU A 227 10.92 1.33 8.69
N MET A 228 10.77 1.78 9.94
CA MET A 228 9.46 2.16 10.49
C MET A 228 8.85 3.35 9.76
N ILE A 229 9.65 4.37 9.45
CA ILE A 229 9.21 5.52 8.65
C ILE A 229 8.63 5.05 7.31
N LYS A 230 9.35 4.16 6.61
CA LYS A 230 8.89 3.61 5.32
C LYS A 230 7.63 2.77 5.46
N GLN A 231 7.56 1.91 6.49
CA GLN A 231 6.40 1.06 6.75
C GLN A 231 5.15 1.89 7.05
N VAL A 232 5.24 2.85 7.98
CA VAL A 232 4.11 3.71 8.34
C VAL A 232 3.67 4.57 7.17
N THR A 233 4.62 5.14 6.43
CA THR A 233 4.31 5.92 5.20
C THR A 233 3.53 5.07 4.20
N LEU A 234 4.01 3.86 3.89
CA LEU A 234 3.36 2.96 2.95
C LEU A 234 1.98 2.50 3.45
N LYS A 235 1.87 2.10 4.72
CA LYS A 235 0.61 1.67 5.35
C LYS A 235 -0.44 2.77 5.28
N LEU A 236 -0.09 4.01 5.68
CA LEU A 236 -0.99 5.15 5.62
C LEU A 236 -1.44 5.45 4.19
N ASN A 237 -0.53 5.48 3.22
CA ASN A 237 -0.88 5.73 1.81
C ASN A 237 -1.77 4.64 1.21
N VAL A 238 -1.69 3.40 1.71
CA VAL A 238 -2.59 2.31 1.33
C VAL A 238 -3.93 2.40 2.09
N MET A 239 -3.94 2.77 3.37
CA MET A 239 -5.10 2.81 4.28
C MET A 239 -6.01 4.03 4.11
N GLN A 240 -5.47 5.23 3.87
CA GLN A 240 -6.21 6.51 3.66
C GLN A 240 -7.16 6.50 2.45
N SER A 241 -7.29 5.35 1.79
CA SER A 241 -8.12 5.14 0.61
C SER A 241 -9.22 4.10 0.78
N SER A 242 -9.46 3.63 2.00
CA SER A 242 -10.80 3.25 2.43
C SER A 242 -11.63 4.53 2.32
N ALA A 243 -12.75 4.51 1.59
CA ALA A 243 -13.52 5.69 1.23
C ALA A 243 -13.52 6.74 2.37
N LEU A 244 -13.19 8.00 2.06
CA LEU A 244 -13.61 9.13 2.89
C LEU A 244 -15.02 8.79 3.35
N PRO A 245 -15.33 8.85 4.66
CA PRO A 245 -16.70 8.67 5.06
C PRO A 245 -17.50 9.65 4.20
N LEU A 246 -18.42 9.11 3.38
CA LEU A 246 -19.25 9.87 2.43
C LEU A 246 -20.09 10.94 3.14
N LYS A 247 -20.02 10.95 4.48
CA LYS A 247 -20.70 11.79 5.44
C LYS A 247 -19.66 12.31 6.41
N SER A 248 -19.64 13.62 6.63
CA SER A 248 -18.96 14.24 7.76
C SER A 248 -19.43 13.61 9.09
N ASN A 249 -18.62 13.71 10.15
CA ASN A 249 -19.04 13.24 11.49
C ASN A 249 -20.36 13.89 11.95
N GLU A 250 -20.62 15.12 11.51
CA GLU A 250 -21.87 15.85 11.75
C GLU A 250 -23.05 15.23 10.99
N GLU A 251 -22.86 14.84 9.72
CA GLU A 251 -23.88 14.12 8.95
C GLU A 251 -24.13 12.70 9.47
N ILE A 252 -23.09 12.03 9.99
CA ILE A 252 -23.24 10.73 10.66
C ILE A 252 -24.04 10.89 11.96
N SER A 253 -23.72 11.90 12.77
CA SER A 253 -24.44 12.17 14.02
C SER A 253 -25.91 12.53 13.75
N ALA A 254 -26.16 13.42 12.78
CA ALA A 254 -27.52 13.82 12.39
C ALA A 254 -28.32 12.62 11.88
N GLN A 255 -27.71 11.74 11.10
CA GLN A 255 -28.37 10.53 10.62
C GLN A 255 -28.66 9.54 11.75
N MET A 256 -27.75 9.41 12.72
CA MET A 256 -27.98 8.57 13.90
C MET A 256 -29.14 9.09 14.75
N ASP A 257 -29.23 10.41 14.91
CA ASP A 257 -30.33 11.06 15.62
C ASP A 257 -31.67 10.86 14.89
N ASP A 258 -31.69 11.02 13.56
CA ASP A 258 -32.87 10.74 12.72
C ASP A 258 -33.30 9.27 12.79
N GLU A 259 -32.36 8.32 12.80
CA GLU A 259 -32.63 6.89 12.91
C GLU A 259 -33.20 6.53 14.30
N ILE A 260 -32.68 7.15 15.37
CA ILE A 260 -33.18 7.03 16.74
C ILE A 260 -34.60 7.59 16.84
N GLU A 261 -34.88 8.74 16.23
CA GLU A 261 -36.22 9.32 16.20
C GLU A 261 -37.21 8.46 15.41
N ARG A 262 -36.80 7.94 14.25
CA ARG A 262 -37.59 6.96 13.49
C ARG A 262 -37.89 5.71 14.31
N PHE A 263 -36.90 5.18 15.03
CA PHE A 263 -37.10 3.98 15.85
C PHE A 263 -38.03 4.24 17.04
N LYS A 264 -37.96 5.43 17.65
CA LYS A 264 -38.89 5.84 18.72
C LYS A 264 -40.32 5.99 18.19
N SER A 265 -40.48 6.58 17.02
CA SER A 265 -41.80 6.81 16.39
C SER A 265 -42.40 5.56 15.75
N SER A 266 -41.59 4.56 15.38
CA SER A 266 -42.06 3.28 14.84
C SER A 266 -42.39 2.22 15.92
N ARG A 267 -42.25 2.54 17.21
CA ARG A 267 -42.69 1.63 18.28
C ARG A 267 -44.22 1.60 18.32
N PRO A 268 -44.87 0.44 18.09
CA PRO A 268 -46.30 0.33 18.32
C PRO A 268 -46.57 0.55 19.81
N ILE A 269 -47.52 1.44 20.09
CA ILE A 269 -48.02 1.71 21.45
C ILE A 269 -48.46 0.37 22.05
N PRO A 270 -48.02 0.00 23.27
CA PRO A 270 -48.46 -1.23 23.88
C PRO A 270 -49.99 -1.18 24.03
N PHE A 271 -50.68 -2.11 23.36
CA PHE A 271 -52.09 -2.37 23.58
C PHE A 271 -52.29 -2.66 25.08
N ARG A 272 -52.90 -1.72 25.80
CA ARG A 272 -53.46 -2.01 27.12
C ARG A 272 -54.70 -2.85 26.91
N LEU A 273 -54.59 -4.15 27.16
CA LEU A 273 -55.75 -5.00 27.41
C LEU A 273 -56.34 -4.56 28.76
N PHE A 274 -57.57 -4.02 28.72
CA PHE A 274 -58.44 -3.95 29.89
C PHE A 274 -59.03 -5.33 30.17
#